data_AF-W9SJM6-F1
#
_entry.id   AF-W9SJM6-F1
#
_cell.length_a   1.000
_cell.length_b   1.000
_cell.length_c   1.000
_cell.angle_alpha   90.00
_cell.angle_beta   90.00
_cell.angle_gamma   90.00
#
_symmetry.space_group_name_H-M   'P 1'
#
loop_
_entity.id
_entity.type
_entity.pdbx_description
1 polymer ?
#
loop_
_entity_poly.entity_id
_entity_poly.type
_entity_poly.pdbx_seq_one_letter_code
_entity_poly.pdbx_strand_id
1 'polypeptide(L)'
;MVATTKDESLAISESNYDRLSEQRAFDDTKAGVKGLVDSGITKIPRFFCNQSNDINKYSISGESQLSIPVIDLKGLTKDPIQREEIVERVREASKTWGFFQVVNHGISLSVLEEMENAVRQFFEQDTELKKEFYTRDVTRKVVYNSNFDLFNSPMATWRDTFFSFMAPNPPKPEELPEACRKYRLMINSFQSCHFVNYEAVLEYTNI
;
A
#
# COMPACT_ATOMS: atom_id res chain seq x y z
N MET A 1 -51.67 11.18 -6.41
CA MET A 1 -50.23 10.96 -6.66
C MET A 1 -49.49 11.51 -5.46
N VAL A 2 -49.00 10.64 -4.58
CA VAL A 2 -48.24 11.07 -3.39
C VAL A 2 -46.84 11.41 -3.86
N ALA A 3 -46.45 12.68 -3.72
CA ALA A 3 -45.10 13.15 -4.00
C ALA A 3 -44.19 12.65 -2.87
N THR A 4 -43.47 11.56 -3.12
CA THR A 4 -42.43 11.08 -2.22
C THR A 4 -41.29 12.09 -2.19
N THR A 5 -40.97 12.56 -0.99
CA THR A 5 -39.93 13.57 -0.78
C THR A 5 -38.54 12.93 -0.83
N LYS A 6 -37.53 13.73 -1.18
CA LYS A 6 -36.14 13.28 -1.35
C LYS A 6 -35.56 12.64 -0.07
N ASP A 7 -36.04 13.07 1.09
CA ASP A 7 -35.69 12.49 2.41
C ASP A 7 -36.25 11.10 2.63
N GLU A 8 -37.50 10.82 2.21
CA GLU A 8 -38.08 9.48 2.26
C GLU A 8 -37.34 8.53 1.32
N SER A 9 -36.86 9.03 0.17
CA SER A 9 -36.07 8.22 -0.77
C SER A 9 -34.68 7.83 -0.25
N LEU A 10 -34.08 8.65 0.62
CA LEU A 10 -32.81 8.37 1.29
C LEU A 10 -33.01 7.38 2.44
N ALA A 11 -34.05 7.57 3.25
CA ALA A 11 -34.41 6.70 4.37
C ALA A 11 -34.83 5.28 3.94
N ILE A 12 -35.55 5.15 2.82
CA ILE A 12 -35.90 3.83 2.22
C ILE A 12 -34.65 3.13 1.64
N SER A 13 -33.61 3.89 1.26
CA SER A 13 -32.36 3.34 0.71
C SER A 13 -31.36 2.88 1.76
N GLU A 14 -31.54 3.28 3.03
CA GLU A 14 -30.76 2.78 4.17
C GLU A 14 -31.33 1.46 4.70
N SER A 15 -32.65 1.24 4.63
CA SER A 15 -33.30 0.06 5.24
C SER A 15 -33.00 -1.26 4.51
N ASN A 16 -32.49 -1.23 3.28
CA ASN A 16 -32.21 -2.41 2.45
C ASN A 16 -30.72 -2.57 2.09
N TYR A 17 -29.81 -1.78 2.66
CA TYR A 17 -28.38 -1.90 2.36
C TYR A 17 -27.75 -3.03 3.17
N ASP A 18 -27.56 -4.18 2.53
CA ASP A 18 -26.80 -5.29 3.09
C ASP A 18 -25.32 -5.18 2.70
N ARG A 19 -24.56 -4.48 3.55
CA ARG A 19 -23.11 -4.30 3.41
C ARG A 19 -22.38 -5.64 3.28
N LEU A 20 -22.74 -6.65 4.08
CA LEU A 20 -22.03 -7.92 4.10
C LEU A 20 -22.24 -8.69 2.81
N SER A 21 -23.45 -8.67 2.26
CA SER A 21 -23.74 -9.30 0.97
C SER A 21 -22.99 -8.63 -0.18
N GLU A 22 -22.92 -7.29 -0.23
CA GLU A 22 -22.11 -6.60 -1.24
C GLU A 22 -20.61 -6.90 -1.12
N GLN A 23 -20.08 -6.93 0.11
CA GLN A 23 -18.67 -7.28 0.35
C GLN A 23 -18.35 -8.71 -0.06
N ARG A 24 -19.24 -9.67 0.21
CA ARG A 24 -19.08 -11.06 -0.22
C ARG A 24 -19.12 -11.17 -1.75
N ALA A 25 -20.10 -10.55 -2.40
CA ALA A 25 -20.18 -10.55 -3.86
C ALA A 25 -18.92 -9.95 -4.50
N PHE A 26 -18.38 -8.87 -3.93
CA PHE A 26 -17.11 -8.28 -4.33
C PHE A 26 -15.94 -9.26 -4.14
N ASP A 27 -15.80 -9.85 -2.96
CA ASP A 27 -14.71 -10.77 -2.62
C ASP A 27 -14.74 -12.06 -3.46
N ASP A 28 -15.93 -12.60 -3.73
CA ASP A 28 -16.16 -13.81 -4.52
C ASP A 28 -15.71 -13.63 -5.98
N THR A 29 -15.74 -12.40 -6.51
CA THR A 29 -15.19 -12.13 -7.85
C THR A 29 -13.69 -12.35 -7.90
N LYS A 30 -12.98 -12.16 -6.77
CA LYS A 30 -11.52 -12.18 -6.65
C LYS A 30 -10.79 -11.26 -7.66
N ALA A 31 -11.53 -10.31 -8.24
CA ALA A 31 -11.02 -9.41 -9.27
C ALA A 31 -10.50 -8.10 -8.68
N GLY A 32 -10.87 -7.82 -7.44
CA GLY A 32 -10.49 -6.64 -6.70
C GLY A 32 -11.03 -5.33 -7.27
N VAL A 33 -10.49 -4.23 -6.77
CA VAL A 33 -10.85 -2.87 -7.16
C VAL A 33 -10.53 -2.62 -8.62
N LYS A 34 -9.40 -3.12 -9.13
CA LYS A 34 -9.10 -3.03 -10.57
C LYS A 34 -10.15 -3.73 -11.42
N GLY A 35 -10.61 -4.93 -11.02
CA GLY A 35 -11.71 -5.61 -11.70
C GLY A 35 -13.01 -4.81 -11.73
N LEU A 36 -13.33 -4.08 -10.65
CA LEU A 36 -14.47 -3.16 -10.65
C LEU A 36 -14.28 -2.01 -11.64
N VAL A 37 -13.10 -1.37 -11.64
CA VAL A 37 -12.77 -0.28 -12.59
C VAL A 37 -12.88 -0.77 -14.03
N ASP A 38 -12.26 -1.90 -14.35
CA ASP A 38 -12.23 -2.49 -15.70
C ASP A 38 -13.63 -2.92 -16.17
N SER A 39 -14.55 -3.23 -15.25
CA SER A 39 -15.96 -3.52 -15.57
C SER A 39 -16.79 -2.27 -15.93
N GLY A 40 -16.21 -1.07 -15.80
CA GLY A 40 -16.85 0.19 -16.18
C GLY A 40 -17.90 0.67 -15.19
N ILE A 41 -17.73 0.39 -13.88
CA ILE A 41 -18.69 0.86 -12.87
C ILE A 41 -18.89 2.38 -12.97
N THR A 42 -20.15 2.82 -12.84
CA THR A 42 -20.49 4.25 -12.83
C THR A 42 -20.71 4.79 -11.41
N LYS A 43 -20.72 3.91 -10.40
CA LYS A 43 -20.90 4.24 -8.99
C LYS A 43 -19.98 3.37 -8.15
N ILE A 44 -19.26 3.99 -7.22
CA ILE A 44 -18.42 3.29 -6.24
C ILE A 44 -19.33 2.57 -5.25
N PRO A 45 -19.09 1.27 -4.94
CA PRO A 45 -19.84 0.55 -3.92
C PRO A 45 -19.77 1.26 -2.55
N ARG A 46 -20.89 1.29 -1.83
CA ARG A 46 -21.05 2.12 -0.63
C ARG A 46 -20.08 1.76 0.49
N PHE A 47 -19.61 0.51 0.55
CA PHE A 47 -18.65 0.07 1.56
C PHE A 47 -17.22 0.64 1.38
N PHE A 48 -16.92 1.30 0.26
CA PHE A 48 -15.69 2.09 0.06
C PHE A 48 -15.86 3.57 0.39
N CYS A 49 -17.09 4.05 0.57
CA CYS A 49 -17.37 5.46 0.81
C CYS A 49 -17.33 5.76 2.31
N ASN A 50 -16.56 6.79 2.69
CA ASN A 50 -16.61 7.31 4.04
C ASN A 50 -17.94 8.04 4.25
N GLN A 51 -18.83 7.49 5.07
CA GLN A 51 -20.12 8.10 5.40
C GLN A 51 -19.97 9.29 6.37
N SER A 52 -18.79 9.48 6.98
CA SER A 52 -18.53 10.66 7.78
C SER A 52 -18.16 11.84 6.87
N ASN A 53 -19.04 12.84 6.81
CA ASN A 53 -18.88 14.12 6.09
C ASN A 53 -17.75 15.02 6.66
N ASP A 54 -16.79 14.48 7.42
CA ASP A 54 -15.67 15.22 8.03
C ASP A 54 -14.58 15.60 6.99
N ILE A 55 -14.93 15.66 5.70
CA ILE A 55 -14.04 16.13 4.62
C ILE A 55 -13.60 17.58 4.88
N ASN A 56 -14.43 18.37 5.55
CA ASN A 56 -14.11 19.76 5.95
C ASN A 56 -13.11 19.86 7.12
N LYS A 57 -12.76 18.76 7.80
CA LYS A 57 -11.83 18.78 8.94
C LYS A 57 -10.35 18.86 8.52
N TYR A 58 -10.05 18.47 7.28
CA TYR A 58 -8.70 18.47 6.70
C TYR A 58 -8.52 19.54 5.62
N SER A 59 -9.47 20.47 5.47
CA SER A 59 -9.27 21.65 4.64
C SER A 59 -8.23 22.54 5.32
N ILE A 60 -6.96 22.34 4.99
CA ILE A 60 -5.85 23.16 5.46
C ILE A 60 -6.02 24.55 4.82
N SER A 61 -6.70 25.44 5.52
CA SER A 61 -6.73 26.87 5.22
C SER A 61 -5.44 27.50 5.73
N GLY A 62 -4.41 27.52 4.89
CA GLY A 62 -3.18 28.25 5.14
C GLY A 62 -1.96 27.59 4.50
N GLU A 63 -1.18 28.37 3.76
CA GLU A 63 0.15 27.96 3.28
C GLU A 63 1.11 27.83 4.48
N SER A 64 1.03 26.74 5.23
CA SER A 64 2.18 26.31 6.01
C SER A 64 3.15 25.64 5.04
N GLN A 65 4.32 26.24 4.83
CA GLN A 65 5.43 25.62 4.07
C GLN A 65 6.04 24.47 4.89
N LEU A 66 5.27 23.41 5.08
CA LEU A 66 5.76 22.17 5.65
C LEU A 66 6.46 21.39 4.54
N SER A 67 7.79 21.36 4.59
CA SER A 67 8.60 20.52 3.71
C SER A 67 8.99 19.24 4.44
N ILE A 68 8.67 18.10 3.84
CA ILE A 68 9.10 16.79 4.34
C ILE A 68 10.64 16.75 4.32
N PRO A 69 11.32 16.29 5.39
CA PRO A 69 12.77 16.18 5.41
C PRO A 69 13.28 15.26 4.29
N VAL A 70 14.36 15.68 3.63
CA VAL A 70 15.08 14.87 2.64
C VAL A 70 16.47 14.58 3.19
N ILE A 71 16.83 13.30 3.28
CA ILE A 71 18.11 12.83 3.81
C ILE A 71 18.94 12.27 2.66
N ASP A 72 20.14 12.82 2.49
CA ASP A 72 21.11 12.34 1.51
C ASP A 72 21.99 11.26 2.14
N LEU A 73 21.93 10.03 1.61
CA LEU A 73 22.73 8.89 2.09
C LEU A 73 24.10 8.77 1.42
N LYS A 74 24.48 9.73 0.57
CA LYS A 74 25.82 9.77 -0.03
C LYS A 74 26.88 9.85 1.07
N GLY A 75 27.84 8.93 1.03
CA GLY A 75 28.93 8.89 2.00
C GLY A 75 28.69 8.00 3.22
N LEU A 76 27.47 7.49 3.41
CA LEU A 76 27.09 6.63 4.54
C LEU A 76 28.06 5.45 4.78
N THR A 77 28.60 4.87 3.72
CA THR A 77 29.51 3.70 3.78
C THR A 77 30.99 4.04 3.64
N LYS A 78 31.33 5.31 3.41
CA LYS A 78 32.69 5.73 3.02
C LYS A 78 33.42 6.55 4.08
N ASP A 79 32.69 7.29 4.91
CA ASP A 79 33.27 8.22 5.89
C ASP A 79 32.53 8.09 7.24
N PRO A 80 33.23 7.69 8.33
CA PRO A 80 32.63 7.59 9.66
C PRO A 80 32.01 8.90 10.17
N ILE A 81 32.57 10.05 9.84
CA ILE A 81 32.06 11.36 10.28
C ILE A 81 30.76 11.67 9.56
N GLN A 82 30.73 11.53 8.23
CA GLN A 82 29.49 11.71 7.44
C GLN A 82 28.42 10.69 7.85
N ARG A 83 28.81 9.45 8.19
CA ARG A 83 27.87 8.45 8.71
C ARG A 83 27.19 8.94 9.99
N GLU A 84 27.94 9.48 10.94
CA GLU A 84 27.40 10.01 12.20
C GLU A 84 26.43 11.16 11.94
N GLU A 85 26.77 12.10 11.05
CA GLU A 85 25.89 13.21 10.67
C GLU A 85 24.58 12.73 10.01
N ILE A 86 24.65 11.74 9.11
CA ILE A 86 23.48 11.16 8.45
C ILE A 86 22.58 10.47 9.48
N VAL A 87 23.17 9.72 10.41
CA VAL A 87 22.45 9.04 11.49
C VAL A 87 21.72 10.04 12.39
N GLU A 88 22.37 11.16 12.76
CA GLU A 88 21.71 12.20 13.55
C GLU A 88 20.52 12.82 12.80
N ARG A 89 20.66 13.09 11.51
CA ARG A 89 19.55 13.60 10.68
C ARG A 89 18.39 12.61 10.60
N VAL A 90 18.67 11.30 10.48
CA VAL A 90 17.64 10.25 10.51
C VAL A 90 16.94 10.24 11.86
N ARG A 91 17.69 10.32 12.96
CA ARG A 91 17.16 10.37 14.32
C ARG A 91 16.26 11.60 14.52
N GLU A 92 16.70 12.78 14.12
CA GLU A 92 15.93 14.02 14.23
C GLU A 92 14.65 13.96 13.40
N ALA A 93 14.73 13.55 12.14
CA ALA A 93 13.56 13.42 11.27
C ALA A 93 12.56 12.38 11.81
N SER A 94 13.05 11.27 12.35
CA SER A 94 12.21 10.25 12.98
C SER A 94 11.47 10.78 14.20
N LYS A 95 12.17 11.53 15.07
CA LYS A 95 11.57 12.12 16.30
C LYS A 95 10.57 13.24 16.00
N THR A 96 10.90 14.11 15.05
CA THR A 96 10.14 15.34 14.79
C THR A 96 9.00 15.11 13.80
N TRP A 97 9.23 14.29 12.76
CA TRP A 97 8.27 14.07 11.67
C TRP A 97 7.66 12.67 11.66
N GLY A 98 8.39 11.65 12.12
CA GLY A 98 8.00 10.24 12.00
C GLY A 98 8.13 9.66 10.58
N PHE A 99 8.51 10.48 9.60
CA PHE A 99 8.80 10.07 8.23
C PHE A 99 9.72 11.08 7.52
N PHE A 100 10.42 10.62 6.49
CA PHE A 100 11.35 11.42 5.67
C PHE A 100 11.57 10.74 4.32
N GLN A 101 12.11 11.48 3.36
CA GLN A 101 12.56 10.95 2.08
C GLN A 101 14.06 10.68 2.12
N VAL A 102 14.52 9.69 1.36
CA VAL A 102 15.96 9.39 1.21
C VAL A 102 16.37 9.53 -0.25
N VAL A 103 17.55 10.10 -0.49
CA VAL A 103 18.20 10.20 -1.80
C VAL A 103 19.61 9.62 -1.75
N ASN A 104 20.19 9.28 -2.90
CA ASN A 104 21.49 8.63 -3.00
C ASN A 104 21.61 7.34 -2.15
N HIS A 105 20.50 6.61 -2.01
CA HIS A 105 20.39 5.38 -1.21
C HIS A 105 21.14 4.17 -1.80
N GLY A 106 21.80 4.32 -2.95
CA GLY A 106 22.63 3.28 -3.57
C GLY A 106 21.88 2.26 -4.42
N ILE A 107 20.55 2.33 -4.52
CA ILE A 107 19.75 1.49 -5.42
C ILE A 107 19.74 2.17 -6.80
N SER A 108 20.16 1.45 -7.83
CA SER A 108 20.18 1.97 -9.20
C SER A 108 18.78 2.29 -9.72
N LEU A 109 18.65 3.37 -10.49
CA LEU A 109 17.39 3.76 -11.11
C LEU A 109 16.75 2.63 -11.93
N SER A 110 17.55 1.87 -12.67
CA SER A 110 17.04 0.72 -13.46
C SER A 110 16.32 -0.32 -12.60
N VAL A 111 16.78 -0.58 -11.37
CA VAL A 111 16.13 -1.50 -10.44
C VAL A 111 14.78 -0.95 -9.97
N LEU A 112 14.68 0.38 -9.77
CA LEU A 112 13.41 1.02 -9.42
C LEU A 112 12.41 0.97 -10.57
N GLU A 113 12.87 1.23 -11.80
CA GLU A 113 12.05 1.19 -13.02
C GLU A 113 11.57 -0.23 -13.34
N GLU A 114 12.47 -1.20 -13.29
CA GLU A 114 12.11 -2.62 -13.40
C GLU A 114 11.09 -3.01 -12.33
N MET A 115 11.25 -2.45 -11.12
CA MET A 115 10.35 -2.74 -10.03
C MET A 115 8.96 -2.20 -10.23
N GLU A 116 8.84 -0.95 -10.66
CA GLU A 116 7.56 -0.35 -11.02
C GLU A 116 6.90 -1.12 -12.18
N ASN A 117 7.67 -1.44 -13.22
CA ASN A 117 7.17 -2.11 -14.40
C ASN A 117 6.56 -3.47 -14.07
N ALA A 118 7.23 -4.32 -13.29
CA ALA A 118 6.66 -5.64 -13.03
C ALA A 118 5.47 -5.62 -12.03
N VAL A 119 5.30 -4.57 -11.21
CA VAL A 119 4.09 -4.37 -10.40
C VAL A 119 2.95 -4.02 -11.33
N ARG A 120 3.17 -3.12 -12.29
CA ARG A 120 2.21 -2.81 -13.35
C ARG A 120 1.84 -4.07 -14.13
N GLN A 121 2.81 -4.87 -14.57
CA GLN A 121 2.56 -6.13 -15.29
C GLN A 121 1.72 -7.11 -14.45
N PHE A 122 1.99 -7.25 -13.15
CA PHE A 122 1.18 -8.09 -12.27
C PHE A 122 -0.27 -7.62 -12.20
N PHE A 123 -0.54 -6.33 -12.08
CA PHE A 123 -1.91 -5.83 -11.94
C PHE A 123 -2.66 -5.76 -13.28
N GLU A 124 -1.96 -5.53 -14.39
CA GLU A 124 -2.54 -5.48 -15.75
C GLU A 124 -2.75 -6.85 -16.40
N GLN A 125 -2.21 -7.93 -15.84
CA GLN A 125 -2.49 -9.28 -16.35
C GLN A 125 -3.95 -9.69 -16.16
N ASP A 126 -4.35 -10.75 -16.87
CA ASP A 126 -5.68 -11.33 -16.78
C ASP A 126 -6.07 -11.68 -15.34
N THR A 127 -7.32 -11.37 -15.00
CA THR A 127 -7.87 -11.64 -13.66
C THR A 127 -7.76 -13.11 -13.26
N GLU A 128 -7.90 -14.05 -14.19
CA GLU A 128 -7.77 -15.48 -13.90
C GLU A 128 -6.38 -15.87 -13.42
N LEU A 129 -5.31 -15.24 -13.93
CA LEU A 129 -3.95 -15.48 -13.47
C LEU A 129 -3.72 -14.88 -12.07
N LYS A 130 -4.29 -13.70 -11.81
CA LYS A 130 -4.22 -13.06 -10.47
C LYS A 130 -4.96 -13.87 -9.41
N LYS A 131 -6.08 -14.51 -9.77
CA LYS A 131 -6.91 -15.31 -8.87
C LYS A 131 -6.16 -16.47 -8.21
N GLU A 132 -5.11 -16.99 -8.84
CA GLU A 132 -4.25 -18.03 -8.26
C GLU A 132 -3.58 -17.58 -6.95
N PHE A 133 -3.31 -16.27 -6.83
CA PHE A 133 -2.71 -15.67 -5.65
C PHE A 133 -3.75 -15.05 -4.71
N TYR A 134 -5.04 -15.04 -5.11
CA TYR A 134 -6.08 -14.40 -4.32
C TYR A 134 -6.40 -15.18 -3.06
N THR A 135 -6.11 -14.61 -1.89
CA THR A 135 -6.33 -15.29 -0.61
C THR A 135 -6.49 -14.31 0.56
N ARG A 136 -7.26 -14.74 1.55
CA ARG A 136 -7.35 -14.10 2.87
C ARG A 136 -6.56 -14.85 3.95
N ASP A 137 -5.96 -16.00 3.60
CA ASP A 137 -5.07 -16.76 4.47
C ASP A 137 -3.69 -16.08 4.54
N VAL A 138 -3.43 -15.44 5.68
CA VAL A 138 -2.18 -14.72 5.96
C VAL A 138 -0.97 -15.63 6.16
N THR A 139 -1.15 -16.96 6.26
CA THR A 139 -0.04 -17.92 6.37
C THR A 139 0.60 -18.23 5.01
N ARG A 140 -0.06 -17.85 3.91
CA ARG A 140 0.47 -17.97 2.56
C ARG A 140 1.70 -17.07 2.36
N LYS A 141 2.74 -17.61 1.72
CA LYS A 141 3.97 -16.85 1.40
C LYS A 141 3.75 -15.71 0.41
N VAL A 142 2.70 -15.81 -0.40
CA VAL A 142 2.33 -14.87 -1.45
C VAL A 142 0.83 -14.66 -1.35
N VAL A 143 0.43 -13.40 -1.26
CA VAL A 143 -0.96 -12.99 -1.05
C VAL A 143 -1.28 -11.87 -2.02
N TYR A 144 -2.37 -12.04 -2.75
CA TYR A 144 -3.08 -10.98 -3.45
C TYR A 144 -4.48 -10.87 -2.84
N ASN A 145 -4.93 -9.66 -2.52
CA ASN A 145 -6.33 -9.41 -2.17
C ASN A 145 -6.65 -7.91 -2.22
N SER A 146 -7.94 -7.60 -2.07
CA SER A 146 -8.41 -6.25 -1.81
C SER A 146 -8.88 -6.18 -0.37
N ASN A 147 -8.25 -5.30 0.41
CA ASN A 147 -8.52 -5.08 1.84
C ASN A 147 -8.38 -6.37 2.67
N PHE A 148 -7.26 -6.53 3.37
CA PHE A 148 -7.03 -7.70 4.24
C PHE A 148 -8.10 -7.82 5.34
N ASP A 149 -8.65 -6.70 5.78
CA ASP A 149 -9.65 -6.55 6.85
C ASP A 149 -11.07 -6.25 6.32
N LEU A 150 -11.37 -6.56 5.04
CA LEU A 150 -12.63 -6.20 4.36
C LEU A 150 -13.89 -6.37 5.23
N PHE A 151 -14.03 -7.51 5.90
CA PHE A 151 -15.22 -7.86 6.69
C PHE A 151 -15.24 -7.27 8.11
N ASN A 152 -14.11 -6.80 8.61
CA ASN A 152 -13.97 -6.30 9.99
C ASN A 152 -13.80 -4.78 10.05
N SER A 153 -13.27 -4.17 8.98
CA SER A 153 -13.12 -2.72 8.90
C SER A 153 -14.49 -2.04 8.73
N PRO A 154 -14.73 -0.87 9.34
CA PRO A 154 -15.92 -0.07 9.06
C PRO A 154 -15.99 0.41 7.61
N MET A 155 -14.85 0.54 6.93
CA MET A 155 -14.76 1.02 5.55
C MET A 155 -13.61 0.34 4.79
N ALA A 156 -13.89 -0.10 3.56
CA ALA A 156 -12.86 -0.60 2.67
C ALA A 156 -12.09 0.54 1.99
N THR A 157 -10.81 0.33 1.75
CA THR A 157 -9.96 1.20 0.94
C THR A 157 -10.09 0.87 -0.55
N TRP A 158 -10.08 1.89 -1.41
CA TRP A 158 -10.08 1.73 -2.88
C TRP A 158 -8.69 1.32 -3.38
N ARG A 159 -8.28 0.10 -3.05
CA ARG A 159 -6.93 -0.43 -3.28
C ARG A 159 -6.94 -1.96 -3.44
N ASP A 160 -6.06 -2.43 -4.31
CA ASP A 160 -5.63 -3.82 -4.38
C ASP A 160 -4.19 -3.95 -3.84
N THR A 161 -3.91 -5.05 -3.16
CA THR A 161 -2.61 -5.30 -2.52
C THR A 161 -2.08 -6.66 -2.95
N PHE A 162 -0.81 -6.66 -3.32
CA PHE A 162 0.01 -7.87 -3.45
C PHE A 162 1.18 -7.75 -2.46
N PHE A 163 1.44 -8.80 -1.69
CA PHE A 163 2.63 -8.87 -0.86
C PHE A 163 3.17 -10.29 -0.77
N SER A 164 4.45 -10.39 -0.40
CA SER A 164 5.11 -11.66 -0.18
C SER A 164 6.05 -11.60 1.02
N PHE A 165 6.02 -12.63 1.85
CA PHE A 165 6.98 -12.79 2.94
C PHE A 165 8.32 -13.29 2.40
N MET A 166 9.32 -12.40 2.45
CA MET A 166 10.67 -12.68 1.94
C MET A 166 11.62 -13.23 3.01
N ALA A 167 11.22 -13.19 4.28
CA ALA A 167 11.97 -13.70 5.41
C ALA A 167 11.05 -14.49 6.36
N PRO A 168 11.56 -15.47 7.12
CA PRO A 168 12.93 -16.00 7.06
C PRO A 168 13.18 -16.88 5.85
N ASN A 169 12.12 -17.44 5.25
CA ASN A 169 12.20 -18.39 4.14
C ASN A 169 11.47 -17.82 2.91
N PRO A 170 12.17 -17.14 1.98
CA PRO A 170 11.53 -16.54 0.81
C PRO A 170 10.91 -17.60 -0.11
N PRO A 171 9.82 -17.28 -0.82
CA PRO A 171 9.27 -18.15 -1.85
C PRO A 171 10.29 -18.44 -2.95
N LYS A 172 10.22 -19.64 -3.51
CA LYS A 172 10.94 -20.00 -4.72
C LYS A 172 10.42 -19.16 -5.91
N PRO A 173 11.22 -18.91 -6.95
CA PRO A 173 10.79 -18.12 -8.11
C PRO A 173 9.46 -18.61 -8.71
N GLU A 174 9.26 -19.92 -8.80
CA GLU A 174 8.04 -20.54 -9.30
C GLU A 174 6.80 -20.32 -8.42
N GLU A 175 6.98 -20.00 -7.13
CA GLU A 175 5.89 -19.65 -6.20
C GLU A 175 5.45 -18.18 -6.35
N LEU A 176 6.22 -17.34 -7.07
CA LEU A 176 5.89 -15.95 -7.35
C LEU A 176 5.15 -15.80 -8.69
N PRO A 177 4.32 -14.74 -8.84
CA PRO A 177 3.74 -14.40 -10.14
C PRO A 177 4.84 -14.26 -11.20
N GLU A 178 4.55 -14.62 -12.45
CA GLU A 178 5.55 -14.63 -13.52
C GLU A 178 6.22 -13.27 -13.72
N ALA A 179 5.39 -12.21 -13.78
CA ALA A 179 5.84 -10.82 -13.79
C ALA A 179 6.82 -10.53 -12.65
N CYS A 180 6.63 -11.20 -11.51
CA CYS A 180 7.35 -10.98 -10.28
C CYS A 180 8.62 -11.84 -10.07
N ARG A 181 8.93 -12.80 -10.94
CA ARG A 181 10.02 -13.76 -10.66
C ARG A 181 11.41 -13.11 -10.65
N LYS A 182 11.59 -12.06 -11.45
CA LYS A 182 12.86 -11.32 -11.56
C LYS A 182 13.16 -10.46 -10.32
N TYR A 183 12.15 -10.22 -9.46
CA TYR A 183 12.29 -9.41 -8.25
C TYR A 183 13.19 -9.95 -7.17
N ARG A 184 13.47 -11.26 -7.15
CA ARG A 184 14.28 -11.84 -6.07
C ARG A 184 15.66 -11.17 -5.97
N LEU A 185 16.23 -10.73 -7.09
CA LEU A 185 17.48 -9.97 -7.09
C LEU A 185 17.30 -8.53 -6.59
N MET A 186 16.20 -7.86 -6.96
CA MET A 186 15.89 -6.50 -6.53
C MET A 186 15.58 -6.40 -5.04
N ILE A 187 14.84 -7.38 -4.51
CA ILE A 187 14.46 -7.44 -3.10
C ILE A 187 15.67 -7.67 -2.20
N ASN A 188 16.70 -8.39 -2.65
CA ASN A 188 17.95 -8.47 -1.91
C ASN A 188 18.64 -7.09 -1.81
N SER A 189 18.64 -6.29 -2.88
CA SER A 189 19.17 -4.93 -2.84
C SER A 189 18.38 -4.01 -1.90
N PHE A 190 17.05 -4.13 -1.91
CA PHE A 190 16.18 -3.40 -0.98
C PHE A 190 16.31 -3.90 0.45
N GLN A 191 16.40 -5.20 0.69
CA GLN A 191 16.63 -5.76 2.02
C GLN A 191 17.99 -5.28 2.53
N SER A 192 19.06 -5.30 1.75
CA SER A 192 20.34 -4.73 2.18
C SER A 192 20.22 -3.24 2.55
N CYS A 193 19.52 -2.42 1.77
CA CYS A 193 19.27 -1.02 2.14
C CYS A 193 18.32 -0.87 3.35
N HIS A 194 17.30 -1.70 3.46
CA HIS A 194 16.32 -1.71 4.55
C HIS A 194 16.95 -2.19 5.85
N PHE A 195 17.83 -3.19 5.81
CA PHE A 195 18.64 -3.66 6.93
C PHE A 195 19.65 -2.58 7.34
N VAL A 196 20.34 -1.94 6.39
CA VAL A 196 21.24 -0.81 6.70
C VAL A 196 20.45 0.35 7.34
N ASN A 197 19.24 0.65 6.86
CA ASN A 197 18.36 1.67 7.44
C ASN A 197 17.80 1.23 8.80
N TYR A 198 17.41 -0.04 8.97
CA TYR A 198 16.89 -0.57 10.23
C TYR A 198 17.97 -0.70 11.28
N GLU A 199 19.20 -1.09 10.94
CA GLU A 199 20.33 -1.08 11.88
C GLU A 199 20.75 0.35 12.20
N ALA A 200 20.83 1.25 11.21
CA ALA A 200 21.12 2.65 11.47
C ALA A 200 20.01 3.35 12.28
N VAL A 201 18.77 2.88 12.20
CA VAL A 201 17.67 3.34 13.07
C VAL A 201 17.79 2.66 14.44
N LEU A 202 17.80 1.34 14.53
CA LEU A 202 17.78 0.57 15.79
C LEU A 202 19.04 0.72 16.65
N GLU A 203 20.25 0.77 16.07
CA GLU A 203 21.50 0.98 16.82
C GLU A 203 21.56 2.38 17.47
N TYR A 204 20.76 3.33 16.96
CA TYR A 204 20.92 4.75 17.25
C TYR A 204 19.63 5.42 17.77
N THR A 205 18.50 4.73 17.70
CA THR A 205 17.25 5.05 18.39
C THR A 205 17.09 4.16 19.62
N ASN A 206 18.05 4.17 20.54
CA ASN A 206 17.79 3.82 21.94
C ASN A 206 16.72 4.78 22.49
N ILE A 207 15.46 4.49 22.17
CA ILE A 207 14.27 4.93 22.87
C ILE A 207 14.12 3.99 24.07
#